data_AF-A0A0G0U034-F1
#
_entry.id   AF-A0A0G0U034-F1
#
_cell.length_a   1.000
_cell.length_b   1.000
_cell.length_c   1.000
_cell.angle_alpha   90.00
_cell.angle_beta   90.00
_cell.angle_gamma   90.00
#
_symmetry.space_group_name_H-M   'P 1'
#
loop_
_entity.id
_entity.type
_entity.pdbx_description
1 polymer ?
#
loop_
_entity_poly.entity_id
_entity_poly.type
_entity_poly.pdbx_seq_one_letter_code
_entity_poly.pdbx_strand_id
1 'polypeptide(L)'
;GDFKDVSDFKIKLKEILIKEKENKAREKKRLEIVEKIISESKMSLPNVLIENELNKMEAQFKDDIEKMGMKVEDYLKHLKKSFEDMRKEWKPDAEKRAKLQIVLNRIAISEKIEVDKNEVGKETSHLLEHHKDANPAKAKEYIEMVMTNQKVFEFLENLK
;
A
#
# COMPACT_ATOMS: atom_id res chain seq x y z
N GLY A 1 -8.45 23.20 22.24
CA GLY A 1 -9.07 22.78 20.97
C GLY A 1 -8.54 23.67 19.87
N ASP A 2 -8.18 23.10 18.72
CA ASP A 2 -7.40 23.76 17.66
C ASP A 2 -8.17 24.79 16.81
N PHE A 3 -9.17 25.48 17.38
CA PHE A 3 -10.02 26.44 16.63
C PHE A 3 -10.05 27.80 17.33
N LYS A 4 -9.77 28.86 16.55
CA LYS A 4 -9.73 30.24 17.07
C LYS A 4 -11.12 30.87 17.19
N ASP A 5 -12.03 30.55 16.27
CA ASP A 5 -13.42 31.01 16.27
C ASP A 5 -14.31 30.14 15.35
N VAL A 6 -15.61 30.48 15.25
CA VAL A 6 -16.60 29.77 14.41
C VAL A 6 -16.29 29.88 12.91
N SER A 7 -15.67 30.97 12.47
CA SER A 7 -15.24 31.17 11.09
C SER A 7 -14.05 30.24 10.76
N ASP A 8 -13.04 30.21 11.63
CA ASP A 8 -11.89 29.30 11.54
C ASP A 8 -12.33 27.83 11.54
N PHE A 9 -13.30 27.47 12.38
CA PHE A 9 -13.91 26.13 12.37
C PHE A 9 -14.59 25.80 11.04
N LYS A 10 -15.39 26.72 10.48
CA LYS A 10 -16.06 26.52 9.19
C LYS A 10 -15.07 26.38 8.03
N ILE A 11 -14.00 27.16 8.02
CA ILE A 11 -12.94 27.10 7.00
C ILE A 11 -12.25 25.75 7.07
N LYS A 12 -11.77 25.34 8.26
CA LYS A 12 -11.12 24.04 8.45
C LYS A 12 -12.05 22.87 8.14
N LEU A 13 -13.31 22.94 8.55
CA LEU A 13 -14.30 21.91 8.21
C LEU A 13 -14.49 21.80 6.69
N LYS A 14 -14.55 22.93 5.98
CA LYS A 14 -14.63 22.95 4.52
C LYS A 14 -13.38 22.33 3.89
N GLU A 15 -12.19 22.65 4.38
CA GLU A 15 -10.93 22.05 3.90
C GLU A 15 -10.87 20.55 4.13
N ILE A 16 -11.31 20.07 5.31
CA ILE A 16 -11.40 18.64 5.63
C ILE A 16 -12.35 17.95 4.65
N LEU A 17 -13.55 18.50 4.43
CA LEU A 17 -14.54 17.93 3.52
C LEU A 17 -14.05 17.92 2.06
N ILE A 18 -13.31 18.95 1.63
CA ILE A 18 -12.70 18.98 0.29
C ILE A 18 -11.66 17.87 0.16
N LYS A 19 -10.71 17.78 1.11
CA LYS A 19 -9.67 16.74 1.11
C LYS A 19 -10.28 15.33 1.15
N GLU A 20 -11.33 15.13 1.94
CA GLU A 20 -12.02 13.84 2.02
C GLU A 20 -12.65 13.46 0.66
N LYS A 21 -13.29 14.41 -0.03
CA LYS A 21 -13.85 14.17 -1.36
C LYS A 21 -12.78 13.91 -2.40
N GLU A 22 -11.67 14.65 -2.38
CA GLU A 22 -10.54 14.47 -3.28
C GLU A 22 -9.89 13.09 -3.10
N ASN A 23 -9.67 12.69 -1.84
CA ASN A 23 -9.14 11.36 -1.52
C ASN A 23 -10.07 10.25 -2.00
N LYS A 24 -11.37 10.35 -1.72
CA LYS A 24 -12.37 9.38 -2.21
C LYS A 24 -12.40 9.27 -3.73
N ALA A 25 -12.34 10.40 -4.43
CA ALA A 25 -12.30 10.42 -5.90
C ALA A 25 -11.01 9.78 -6.44
N ARG A 26 -9.86 10.10 -5.83
CA ARG A 26 -8.57 9.50 -6.18
C ARG A 26 -8.56 8.00 -5.94
N GLU A 27 -9.01 7.54 -4.78
CA GLU A 27 -9.11 6.12 -4.44
C GLU A 27 -9.99 5.37 -5.44
N LYS A 28 -11.18 5.91 -5.74
CA LYS A 28 -12.06 5.31 -6.74
C LYS A 28 -11.38 5.18 -8.10
N LYS A 29 -10.73 6.24 -8.57
CA LYS A 29 -10.01 6.23 -9.85
C LYS A 29 -8.86 5.21 -9.84
N ARG A 30 -8.10 5.11 -8.75
CA ARG A 30 -7.03 4.11 -8.60
C ARG A 30 -7.58 2.69 -8.64
N LEU A 31 -8.69 2.42 -7.98
CA LEU A 31 -9.34 1.11 -8.03
C LEU A 31 -9.73 0.74 -9.47
N GLU A 32 -10.36 1.66 -10.20
CA GLU A 32 -10.71 1.46 -11.62
C GLU A 32 -9.46 1.18 -12.48
N ILE A 33 -8.36 1.93 -12.28
CA ILE A 33 -7.08 1.71 -12.97
C ILE A 33 -6.53 0.32 -12.66
N VAL A 34 -6.52 -0.08 -11.39
CA VAL A 34 -6.01 -1.38 -10.94
C VAL A 34 -6.82 -2.52 -11.54
N GLU A 35 -8.15 -2.45 -11.51
CA GLU A 35 -9.03 -3.45 -12.10
C GLU A 35 -8.79 -3.59 -13.61
N LYS A 36 -8.66 -2.47 -14.32
CA LYS A 36 -8.35 -2.45 -15.74
C LYS A 36 -6.99 -3.09 -16.03
N ILE A 37 -5.94 -2.72 -15.28
CA ILE A 37 -4.62 -3.34 -15.39
C ILE A 37 -4.70 -4.86 -15.20
N ILE A 38 -5.37 -5.32 -14.14
CA ILE A 38 -5.45 -6.75 -13.80
C ILE A 38 -6.18 -7.54 -14.88
N SER A 39 -7.28 -6.97 -15.42
CA SER A 39 -8.10 -7.61 -16.46
C SER A 39 -7.41 -7.69 -17.82
N GLU A 40 -6.68 -6.65 -18.22
CA GLU A 40 -5.93 -6.63 -19.48
C GLU A 40 -4.63 -7.45 -19.39
N SER A 41 -4.08 -7.61 -18.19
CA SER A 41 -2.84 -8.35 -17.94
C SER A 41 -3.05 -9.86 -17.95
N LYS A 42 -2.89 -10.45 -19.14
CA LYS A 42 -2.82 -11.90 -19.35
C LYS A 42 -1.42 -12.42 -19.02
N MET A 43 -1.13 -12.54 -17.73
CA MET A 43 0.11 -13.14 -17.23
C MET A 43 -0.17 -14.27 -16.24
N SER A 44 0.58 -15.36 -16.37
CA SER A 44 0.65 -16.42 -15.36
C SER A 44 1.69 -16.05 -14.32
N LEU A 45 1.28 -16.03 -13.05
CA LEU A 45 2.18 -15.80 -11.93
C LEU A 45 2.79 -17.13 -11.47
N PRO A 46 4.11 -17.22 -11.31
CA PRO A 46 4.72 -18.33 -10.59
C PRO A 46 4.20 -18.40 -9.15
N ASN A 47 3.91 -19.60 -8.66
CA ASN A 47 3.43 -19.81 -7.27
C ASN A 47 4.34 -19.16 -6.23
N VAL A 48 5.66 -19.15 -6.47
CA VAL A 48 6.63 -18.53 -5.57
C VAL A 48 6.34 -17.04 -5.33
N LEU A 49 5.85 -16.31 -6.33
CA LEU A 49 5.51 -14.89 -6.17
C LEU A 49 4.23 -14.71 -5.36
N ILE A 50 3.26 -15.61 -5.53
CA ILE A 50 2.01 -15.62 -4.77
C ILE A 50 2.31 -15.92 -3.29
N GLU A 51 3.14 -16.93 -3.03
CA GLU A 51 3.54 -17.29 -1.67
C GLU A 51 4.32 -16.17 -0.97
N ASN A 52 5.19 -15.46 -1.69
CA ASN A 52 5.89 -14.30 -1.14
C ASN A 52 4.92 -13.18 -0.75
N GLU A 53 3.89 -12.92 -1.56
CA GLU A 53 2.88 -11.92 -1.24
C GLU A 53 2.01 -12.35 -0.06
N LEU A 54 1.62 -13.64 0.00
CA LEU A 54 0.92 -14.21 1.15
C LEU A 54 1.73 -14.08 2.44
N ASN A 55 3.05 -14.30 2.40
CA ASN A 55 3.92 -14.14 3.56
C ASN A 55 3.97 -12.68 4.05
N LYS A 56 3.99 -11.71 3.11
CA LYS A 56 3.91 -10.29 3.47
C LYS A 56 2.56 -9.93 4.09
N MET A 57 1.47 -10.42 3.51
CA MET A 57 0.12 -10.22 4.05
C MET A 57 -0.01 -10.82 5.46
N GLU A 58 0.56 -11.99 5.68
CA GLU A 58 0.59 -12.64 6.99
C GLU A 58 1.40 -11.85 8.02
N ALA A 59 2.59 -11.38 7.64
CA ALA A 59 3.43 -10.54 8.51
C ALA A 59 2.70 -9.24 8.88
N GLN A 60 2.12 -8.55 7.90
CA GLN A 60 1.34 -7.33 8.13
C GLN A 60 0.15 -7.60 9.08
N PHE A 61 -0.56 -8.70 8.86
CA PHE A 61 -1.66 -9.09 9.72
C PHE A 61 -1.21 -9.35 11.16
N LYS A 62 -0.07 -10.04 11.35
CA LYS A 62 0.51 -10.26 12.67
C LYS A 62 0.85 -8.94 13.36
N ASP A 63 1.54 -8.05 12.66
CA ASP A 63 1.92 -6.74 13.18
C ASP A 63 0.70 -5.90 13.58
N ASP A 64 -0.38 -5.94 12.80
CA ASP A 64 -1.60 -5.19 13.09
C ASP A 64 -2.33 -5.73 14.33
N ILE A 65 -2.38 -7.04 14.50
CA ILE A 65 -2.94 -7.68 15.70
C ILE A 65 -2.08 -7.39 16.95
N GLU A 66 -0.75 -7.43 16.82
CA GLU A 66 0.17 -7.08 17.91
C GLU A 66 0.03 -5.62 18.33
N LYS A 67 -0.14 -4.70 17.38
CA LYS A 67 -0.43 -3.27 17.68
C LYS A 67 -1.76 -3.07 18.40
N MET A 68 -2.74 -3.95 18.19
CA MET A 68 -3.98 -3.99 18.97
C MET A 68 -3.81 -4.60 20.36
N GLY A 69 -2.60 -5.06 20.73
CA GLY A 69 -2.30 -5.67 22.03
C GLY A 69 -2.81 -7.10 22.16
N MET A 70 -3.14 -7.76 21.05
CA MET A 70 -3.64 -9.13 21.03
C MET A 70 -2.57 -10.09 20.49
N LYS A 71 -2.65 -11.36 20.88
CA LYS A 71 -1.88 -12.44 20.24
C LYS A 71 -2.66 -12.98 19.05
N VAL A 72 -1.94 -13.22 17.96
CA VAL A 72 -2.56 -13.66 16.70
C VAL A 72 -3.19 -15.04 16.84
N GLU A 73 -2.60 -15.91 17.65
CA GLU A 73 -3.15 -17.23 17.96
C GLU A 73 -4.51 -17.12 18.64
N ASP A 74 -4.69 -16.16 19.54
CA ASP A 74 -5.94 -15.97 20.27
C ASP A 74 -7.02 -15.34 19.39
N TYR A 75 -6.62 -14.43 18.50
CA TYR A 75 -7.50 -13.89 17.48
C TYR A 75 -8.02 -14.98 16.52
N LEU A 76 -7.12 -15.83 16.02
CA LEU A 76 -7.47 -16.95 15.14
C LEU A 76 -8.36 -17.99 15.84
N LYS A 77 -8.11 -18.29 17.12
CA LYS A 77 -9.00 -19.15 17.94
C LYS A 77 -10.40 -18.56 18.04
N HIS A 78 -10.53 -17.25 18.26
CA HIS A 78 -11.84 -16.58 18.33
C HIS A 78 -12.59 -16.70 17.01
N LEU A 79 -11.89 -16.52 15.89
CA LEU A 79 -12.45 -16.69 14.54
C LEU A 79 -12.68 -18.15 14.14
N LYS A 80 -12.20 -19.12 14.93
CA LYS A 80 -12.21 -20.56 14.60
C LYS A 80 -11.58 -20.85 13.23
N LYS A 81 -10.54 -20.09 12.85
CA LYS A 81 -9.82 -20.24 11.59
C LYS A 81 -8.35 -20.57 11.86
N SER A 82 -7.74 -21.33 10.96
CA SER A 82 -6.29 -21.51 10.94
C SER A 82 -5.62 -20.47 10.04
N PHE A 83 -4.29 -20.32 10.15
CA PHE A 83 -3.52 -19.54 9.19
C PHE A 83 -3.66 -20.07 7.76
N GLU A 84 -3.77 -21.39 7.58
CA GLU A 84 -3.98 -21.97 6.25
C GLU A 84 -5.31 -21.53 5.64
N ASP A 85 -6.36 -21.42 6.44
CA ASP A 85 -7.67 -20.93 5.98
C ASP A 85 -7.60 -19.46 5.59
N MET A 86 -6.92 -18.64 6.42
CA MET A 86 -6.67 -17.23 6.09
C MET A 86 -5.86 -17.10 4.79
N ARG A 87 -4.82 -17.91 4.59
CA ARG A 87 -4.01 -17.91 3.37
C ARG A 87 -4.82 -18.31 2.14
N LYS A 88 -5.73 -19.28 2.26
CA LYS A 88 -6.65 -19.65 1.17
C LYS A 88 -7.57 -18.48 0.80
N GLU A 89 -8.10 -17.76 1.78
CA GLU A 89 -8.94 -16.58 1.58
C GLU A 89 -8.16 -15.42 0.96
N TRP A 90 -6.91 -15.23 1.35
CA TRP A 90 -6.06 -14.16 0.83
C TRP A 90 -5.44 -14.48 -0.54
N LYS A 91 -5.39 -15.74 -0.95
CA LYS A 91 -4.72 -16.16 -2.18
C LYS A 91 -5.17 -15.39 -3.43
N PRO A 92 -6.48 -15.18 -3.70
CA PRO A 92 -6.92 -14.40 -4.85
C PRO A 92 -6.44 -12.95 -4.80
N ASP A 93 -6.37 -12.35 -3.61
CA ASP A 93 -5.90 -10.98 -3.44
C ASP A 93 -4.38 -10.88 -3.53
N ALA A 94 -3.65 -11.89 -3.01
CA ALA A 94 -2.21 -12.02 -3.19
C ALA A 94 -1.83 -12.15 -4.67
N GLU A 95 -2.59 -12.92 -5.44
CA GLU A 95 -2.44 -13.02 -6.90
C GLU A 95 -2.63 -11.66 -7.60
N LYS A 96 -3.68 -10.93 -7.24
CA LYS A 96 -3.94 -9.58 -7.77
C LYS A 96 -2.81 -8.61 -7.42
N ARG A 97 -2.36 -8.60 -6.17
CA ARG A 97 -1.28 -7.72 -5.67
C ARG A 97 0.04 -8.03 -6.35
N ALA A 98 0.42 -9.31 -6.45
CA ALA A 98 1.62 -9.73 -7.14
C ALA A 98 1.60 -9.36 -8.63
N LYS A 99 0.44 -9.54 -9.29
CA LYS A 99 0.25 -9.11 -10.69
C LYS A 99 0.43 -7.61 -10.84
N LEU A 100 -0.27 -6.84 -10.00
CA LEU A 100 -0.22 -5.38 -10.01
C LEU A 100 1.22 -4.89 -9.82
N GLN A 101 1.96 -5.42 -8.84
CA GLN A 101 3.33 -5.01 -8.58
C GLN A 101 4.25 -5.20 -9.80
N ILE A 102 4.08 -6.30 -10.54
CA ILE A 102 4.87 -6.58 -11.74
C ILE A 102 4.51 -5.59 -12.86
N VAL A 103 3.21 -5.34 -13.06
CA VAL A 103 2.76 -4.41 -14.09
C VAL A 103 3.20 -2.98 -13.79
N LEU A 104 3.05 -2.52 -12.54
CA LEU A 104 3.51 -1.19 -12.12
C LEU A 104 5.02 -1.04 -12.33
N ASN A 105 5.81 -2.04 -11.96
CA ASN A 105 7.25 -2.03 -12.21
C ASN A 105 7.58 -1.99 -13.71
N ARG A 106 6.83 -2.73 -14.54
CA ARG A 106 7.01 -2.70 -15.99
C ARG A 106 6.68 -1.34 -16.58
N ILE A 107 5.62 -0.68 -16.10
CA ILE A 107 5.24 0.68 -16.51
C ILE A 107 6.33 1.66 -16.08
N ALA A 108 6.82 1.57 -14.84
CA ALA A 108 7.90 2.43 -14.36
C ALA A 108 9.14 2.35 -15.25
N ILE A 109 9.55 1.13 -15.65
CA ILE A 109 10.69 0.92 -16.55
C ILE A 109 10.40 1.44 -17.97
N SER A 110 9.21 1.16 -18.52
CA SER A 110 8.81 1.56 -19.87
C SER A 110 8.77 3.09 -20.03
N GLU A 111 8.17 3.75 -19.05
CA GLU A 111 7.95 5.20 -19.03
C GLU A 111 9.12 5.97 -18.37
N LYS A 112 10.16 5.23 -17.93
CA LYS A 112 11.36 5.78 -17.25
C LYS A 112 11.00 6.67 -16.06
N ILE A 113 10.05 6.19 -15.25
CA ILE A 113 9.63 6.88 -14.04
C ILE A 113 10.68 6.64 -12.97
N GLU A 114 11.40 7.70 -12.61
CA GLU A 114 12.42 7.68 -11.58
C GLU A 114 12.02 8.52 -10.36
N VAL A 115 12.40 8.07 -9.18
CA VAL A 115 12.22 8.79 -7.91
C VAL A 115 13.47 9.59 -7.57
N ASP A 116 13.30 10.75 -6.93
CA ASP A 116 14.44 11.56 -6.52
C ASP A 116 15.17 10.87 -5.36
N LYS A 117 16.48 10.62 -5.54
CA LYS A 117 17.29 9.91 -4.53
C LYS A 117 17.37 10.66 -3.19
N ASN A 118 17.28 11.99 -3.20
CA ASN A 118 17.26 12.80 -1.98
C ASN A 118 15.94 12.63 -1.24
N GLU A 119 14.83 12.56 -1.97
CA GLU A 119 13.50 12.33 -1.40
C GLU A 119 13.40 10.92 -0.81
N VAL A 120 13.88 9.91 -1.54
CA VAL A 120 14.01 8.53 -1.03
C VAL A 120 14.85 8.50 0.26
N GLY A 121 15.97 9.21 0.31
CA GLY A 121 16.82 9.28 1.49
C GLY A 121 16.13 9.91 2.71
N LYS A 122 15.34 10.98 2.49
CA LYS A 122 14.56 11.63 3.55
C LYS A 122 13.48 10.70 4.10
N GLU A 123 12.68 10.09 3.22
CA GLU A 123 11.63 9.16 3.61
C GLU A 123 12.18 7.90 4.28
N THR A 124 13.33 7.40 3.81
CA THR A 124 14.03 6.28 4.45
C THR A 124 14.47 6.63 5.87
N SER A 125 15.01 7.84 6.07
CA SER A 125 15.43 8.31 7.40
C SER A 125 14.23 8.43 8.34
N HIS A 126 13.14 9.03 7.86
CA HIS A 126 11.88 9.13 8.60
C HIS A 126 11.33 7.76 8.99
N LEU A 127 11.37 6.77 8.09
CA LEU A 127 10.95 5.40 8.42
C LEU A 127 11.82 4.77 9.52
N LEU A 128 13.14 4.94 9.44
CA LEU A 128 14.08 4.38 10.42
C LEU A 128 14.00 5.05 11.80
N GLU A 129 13.56 6.32 11.88
CA GLU A 129 13.30 6.99 13.16
C GLU A 129 12.19 6.29 13.95
N HIS A 130 11.17 5.81 13.25
CA HIS A 130 10.04 5.07 13.83
C HIS A 130 10.29 3.56 13.94
N HIS A 131 11.21 3.01 13.14
CA HIS A 131 11.54 1.58 13.07
C HIS A 131 13.06 1.35 13.17
N LYS A 132 13.61 1.59 14.36
CA LYS A 132 15.08 1.55 14.61
C LYS A 132 15.73 0.18 14.37
N ASP A 133 14.95 -0.89 14.45
CA ASP A 133 15.43 -2.27 14.24
C ASP A 133 15.43 -2.69 12.75
N ALA A 134 14.91 -1.85 11.86
CA ALA A 134 14.83 -2.17 10.43
C ALA A 134 16.20 -2.03 9.75
N ASN A 135 16.49 -2.93 8.81
CA ASN A 135 17.72 -2.87 8.01
C ASN A 135 17.65 -1.65 7.06
N PRO A 136 18.62 -0.71 7.11
CA PRO A 136 18.59 0.50 6.29
C PRO A 136 18.53 0.27 4.78
N ALA A 137 19.20 -0.78 4.28
CA ALA A 137 19.18 -1.10 2.85
C ALA A 137 17.79 -1.58 2.42
N LYS A 138 17.16 -2.45 3.22
CA LYS A 138 15.80 -2.94 2.96
C LYS A 138 14.75 -1.82 3.09
N ALA A 139 14.93 -0.93 4.08
CA ALA A 139 14.09 0.25 4.25
C ALA A 139 14.14 1.15 3.01
N LYS A 140 15.35 1.40 2.50
CA LYS A 140 15.53 2.18 1.27
C LYS A 140 14.86 1.55 0.06
N GLU A 141 15.08 0.25 -0.18
CA GLU A 141 14.44 -0.47 -1.29
C GLU A 141 12.91 -0.43 -1.20
N TYR A 142 12.37 -0.57 0.01
CA TYR A 142 10.93 -0.47 0.25
C TYR A 142 10.39 0.93 -0.07
N ILE A 143 11.05 1.98 0.43
CA ILE A 143 10.65 3.37 0.16
C ILE A 143 10.74 3.69 -1.33
N GLU A 144 11.82 3.29 -2.00
CA GLU A 144 12.00 3.48 -3.43
C GLU A 144 10.89 2.77 -4.24
N MET A 145 10.54 1.55 -3.88
CA MET A 145 9.42 0.81 -4.47
C MET A 145 8.09 1.54 -4.26
N VAL A 146 7.78 1.97 -3.03
CA VAL A 146 6.52 2.65 -2.69
C VAL A 146 6.39 3.97 -3.44
N MET A 147 7.44 4.79 -3.44
CA MET A 147 7.45 6.07 -4.15
C MET A 147 7.34 5.89 -5.66
N THR A 148 8.01 4.89 -6.23
CA THR A 148 7.92 4.59 -7.66
C THR A 148 6.49 4.18 -8.03
N ASN A 149 5.90 3.27 -7.25
CA ASN A 149 4.51 2.85 -7.45
C ASN A 149 3.55 4.05 -7.38
N GLN A 150 3.75 4.97 -6.44
CA GLN A 150 2.96 6.19 -6.34
C GLN A 150 3.08 7.06 -7.60
N LYS A 151 4.30 7.31 -8.09
CA LYS A 151 4.52 8.08 -9.32
C LYS A 151 3.90 7.41 -10.54
N VAL A 152 3.93 6.08 -10.62
CA VAL A 152 3.23 5.34 -11.68
C VAL A 152 1.72 5.59 -11.61
N PHE A 153 1.11 5.55 -10.43
CA PHE A 153 -0.31 5.88 -10.30
C PHE A 153 -0.62 7.32 -10.70
N GLU A 154 0.21 8.29 -10.29
CA GLU A 154 0.05 9.69 -10.69
C GLU A 154 0.17 9.86 -12.20
N PHE A 155 1.10 9.15 -12.84
CA PHE A 155 1.20 9.11 -14.30
C PHE A 155 -0.07 8.55 -14.96
N LEU A 156 -0.56 7.40 -14.48
CA LEU A 156 -1.78 6.76 -15.00
C LEU A 156 -3.04 7.60 -14.75
N GLU A 157 -3.11 8.32 -13.64
CA GLU A 157 -4.21 9.23 -13.33
C GLU A 157 -4.24 10.45 -14.26
N ASN A 158 -3.09 10.85 -14.81
CA ASN A 158 -2.98 12.00 -15.71
C ASN A 158 -3.14 11.63 -17.19
N LEU A 159 -3.11 10.33 -17.54
CA LEU A 159 -3.47 9.86 -18.86
C LEU A 159 -4.98 10.05 -19.09
N LYS A 160 -5.30 10.89 -20.08
CA LYS A 160 -6.67 11.18 -20.54
C LYS A 160 -7.17 10.11 -21.50
#